data_AF-A0A7G8G608-F1
#
_entry.id   AF-A0A7G8G608-F1
#
_cell.length_a   1.000
_cell.length_b   1.000
_cell.length_c   1.000
_cell.angle_alpha   90.00
_cell.angle_beta   90.00
_cell.angle_gamma   90.00
#
_symmetry.space_group_name_H-M   'P 1'
#
loop_
_entity.id
_entity.type
_entity.pdbx_description
1 polymer ?
#
loop_
_entity_poly.entity_id
_entity_poly.type
_entity_poly.pdbx_seq_one_letter_code
_entity_poly.pdbx_strand_id
1 'polypeptide(L)'
;MLSLRAFPAVLALGLTLVACQSVEKKAEKDQAKVLSDSALVCSATAEVEKALEQVDGLTPASTVADAEAAGASLKKALAKLDQAEAELQTSQWKEYRDQVAIYEKFVGQVRQNKSMTLEDAAQQLKAKAAPVLAAQEQLAETTACIEVENLTNSEDEASRDKSKDEGPDNADSE
;
A
#
# COMPACT_ATOMS: atom_id res chain seq x y z
N MET A 1 -20.23 -20.72 59.37
CA MET A 1 -20.67 -21.76 58.42
C MET A 1 -20.22 -21.35 57.02
N LEU A 2 -19.87 -22.34 56.21
CA LEU A 2 -19.32 -22.32 54.86
C LEU A 2 -19.86 -21.22 53.92
N SER A 3 -19.00 -20.65 53.07
CA SER A 3 -18.83 -21.23 51.73
C SER A 3 -17.63 -20.62 50.99
N LEU A 4 -16.61 -21.45 50.77
CA LEU A 4 -15.72 -21.31 49.63
C LEU A 4 -16.57 -21.35 48.35
N ARG A 5 -16.34 -20.40 47.44
CA ARG A 5 -16.61 -20.60 46.03
C ARG A 5 -15.46 -20.01 45.24
N ALA A 6 -14.62 -20.90 44.74
CA ALA A 6 -13.55 -20.64 43.81
C ALA A 6 -14.12 -19.98 42.54
N PHE A 7 -13.51 -18.89 42.11
CA PHE A 7 -13.65 -18.40 40.74
C PHE A 7 -12.43 -18.85 39.94
N PRO A 8 -12.65 -19.29 38.69
CA PRO A 8 -11.66 -19.98 37.89
C PRO A 8 -10.52 -19.02 37.53
N ALA A 9 -9.32 -19.57 37.46
CA ALA A 9 -8.16 -18.94 36.87
C ALA A 9 -8.52 -18.46 35.45
N VAL A 10 -8.79 -17.16 35.31
CA VAL A 10 -8.75 -16.50 34.02
C VAL A 10 -7.28 -16.51 33.63
N LEU A 11 -6.90 -17.48 32.80
CA LEU A 11 -5.67 -17.47 32.03
C LEU A 11 -5.68 -16.21 31.15
N ALA A 12 -5.24 -15.09 31.73
CA ALA A 12 -4.79 -13.95 30.97
C ALA A 12 -3.54 -14.40 30.21
N LEU A 13 -3.73 -14.92 28.99
CA LEU A 13 -2.73 -14.91 27.94
C LEU A 13 -2.46 -13.45 27.57
N GLY A 14 -1.81 -12.75 28.49
CA GLY A 14 -1.18 -11.45 28.25
C GLY A 14 0.01 -11.69 27.32
N LEU A 15 -0.28 -11.86 26.04
CA LEU A 15 0.69 -11.61 24.99
C LEU A 15 1.00 -10.11 25.07
N THR A 16 2.05 -9.80 25.81
CA THR A 16 2.64 -8.47 25.88
C THR A 16 3.12 -8.08 24.48
N LEU A 17 2.21 -7.50 23.68
CA LEU A 17 2.44 -6.85 22.38
C LEU A 17 3.26 -5.55 22.53
N VAL A 18 4.21 -5.51 23.46
CA VAL A 18 5.07 -4.32 23.71
C VAL A 18 5.98 -4.04 22.51
N ALA A 19 6.16 -4.99 21.59
CA ALA A 19 6.95 -4.83 20.36
C ALA A 19 6.12 -4.51 19.08
N CYS A 20 4.78 -4.52 19.15
CA CYS A 20 3.91 -4.12 18.03
C CYS A 20 3.41 -2.68 18.13
N GLN A 21 3.41 -2.08 19.33
CA GLN A 21 2.89 -0.72 19.50
C GLN A 21 3.61 0.33 18.64
N SER A 22 4.92 0.23 18.43
CA SER A 22 5.65 1.21 17.62
C SER A 22 5.30 1.14 16.14
N VAL A 23 4.93 -0.05 15.68
CA VAL A 23 4.62 -0.36 14.30
C VAL A 23 3.15 -0.06 14.00
N GLU A 24 2.25 -0.41 14.91
CA GLU A 24 0.84 -0.03 14.88
C GLU A 24 0.66 1.49 14.97
N LYS A 25 1.41 2.17 15.86
CA LYS A 25 1.44 3.64 15.92
C LYS A 25 1.98 4.28 14.65
N LYS A 26 2.89 3.61 13.95
CA LYS A 26 3.42 4.11 12.67
C LYS A 26 2.34 4.03 11.59
N ALA A 27 1.66 2.91 11.47
CA ALA A 27 0.49 2.73 10.61
C ALA A 27 -0.62 3.77 10.89
N GLU A 28 -0.97 4.00 12.16
CA GLU A 28 -1.95 5.03 12.53
C GLU A 28 -1.49 6.43 12.11
N LYS A 29 -0.20 6.74 12.29
CA LYS A 29 0.37 8.02 11.90
C LYS A 29 0.37 8.21 10.38
N ASP A 30 0.74 7.17 9.64
CA ASP A 30 0.83 7.22 8.19
C ASP A 30 -0.58 7.31 7.56
N GLN A 31 -1.58 6.60 8.11
CA GLN A 31 -3.00 6.82 7.78
C GLN A 31 -3.47 8.25 8.09
N ALA A 32 -3.13 8.80 9.27
CA ALA A 32 -3.48 10.18 9.61
C ALA A 32 -2.82 11.19 8.66
N LYS A 33 -1.62 10.89 8.17
CA LYS A 33 -0.94 11.70 7.15
C LYS A 33 -1.69 11.65 5.82
N VAL A 34 -2.14 10.48 5.37
CA VAL A 34 -2.98 10.36 4.16
C VAL A 34 -4.24 11.24 4.25
N LEU A 35 -4.92 11.22 5.40
CA LEU A 35 -6.10 12.07 5.63
C LEU A 35 -5.76 13.57 5.61
N SER A 36 -4.65 13.95 6.25
CA SER A 36 -4.17 15.33 6.24
C SER A 36 -3.83 15.81 4.84
N ASP A 37 -3.11 15.00 4.06
CA ASP A 37 -2.73 15.35 2.69
C ASP A 37 -3.94 15.37 1.76
N SER A 38 -4.94 14.52 1.99
CA SER A 38 -6.22 14.58 1.29
C SER A 38 -6.95 15.91 1.56
N ALA A 39 -6.94 16.39 2.81
CA ALA A 39 -7.49 17.70 3.14
C ALA A 39 -6.74 18.86 2.45
N LEU A 40 -5.42 18.73 2.23
CA LEU A 40 -4.64 19.70 1.46
C LEU A 40 -5.09 19.72 -0.02
N VAL A 41 -5.35 18.57 -0.63
CA VAL A 41 -5.89 18.49 -1.99
C VAL A 41 -7.26 19.17 -2.07
N CYS A 42 -8.15 18.95 -1.09
CA CYS A 42 -9.44 19.65 -1.05
C CYS A 42 -9.26 21.17 -0.93
N SER A 43 -8.35 21.63 -0.07
CA SER A 43 -8.06 23.07 0.07
C SER A 43 -7.48 23.67 -1.21
N ALA A 44 -6.56 22.98 -1.89
CA ALA A 44 -5.98 23.44 -3.13
C ALA A 44 -7.00 23.48 -4.27
N THR A 45 -7.92 22.51 -4.31
CA THR A 45 -9.04 22.50 -5.26
C THR A 45 -9.94 23.73 -5.07
N ALA A 46 -10.27 24.08 -3.82
CA ALA A 46 -11.03 25.29 -3.53
C ALA A 46 -10.27 26.57 -3.95
N GLU A 47 -8.93 26.59 -3.88
CA GLU A 47 -8.14 27.69 -4.43
C GLU A 47 -8.22 27.77 -5.96
N VAL A 48 -8.25 26.63 -6.66
CA VAL A 48 -8.45 26.58 -8.12
C VAL A 48 -9.83 27.10 -8.49
N GLU A 49 -10.89 26.66 -7.80
CA GLU A 49 -12.25 27.16 -8.01
C GLU A 49 -12.33 28.68 -7.85
N LYS A 50 -11.75 29.21 -6.77
CA LYS A 50 -11.67 30.66 -6.54
C LYS A 50 -10.89 31.40 -7.64
N ALA A 51 -9.81 30.80 -8.16
CA ALA A 51 -9.07 31.40 -9.26
C ALA A 51 -9.86 31.36 -10.57
N LEU A 52 -10.67 30.32 -10.79
CA LEU A 52 -11.60 30.24 -11.91
C LEU A 52 -12.70 31.31 -11.83
N GLU A 53 -13.21 31.62 -10.63
CA GLU A 53 -14.16 32.75 -10.43
C GLU A 53 -13.54 34.10 -10.85
N GLN A 54 -12.23 34.30 -10.64
CA GLN A 54 -11.53 35.52 -11.09
C GLN A 54 -11.44 35.60 -12.61
N VAL A 55 -11.27 34.45 -13.28
CA VAL A 55 -11.26 34.37 -14.75
C VAL A 55 -12.67 34.58 -15.30
N ASP A 56 -13.69 33.98 -14.69
CA ASP A 56 -15.10 34.13 -15.07
C ASP A 56 -15.60 35.56 -14.85
N GLY A 57 -15.06 36.27 -13.85
CA GLY A 57 -15.35 37.67 -13.58
C GLY A 57 -14.78 38.66 -14.61
N LEU A 58 -14.00 38.21 -15.60
CA LEU A 58 -13.50 39.06 -16.67
C LEU A 58 -14.66 39.47 -17.61
N THR A 59 -14.69 40.75 -17.97
CA THR A 59 -15.73 41.31 -18.84
C THR A 59 -15.09 42.00 -20.05
N PRO A 60 -15.86 42.41 -21.07
CA PRO A 60 -15.33 43.22 -22.17
C PRO A 60 -14.73 44.57 -21.74
N ALA A 61 -15.04 45.06 -20.53
CA ALA A 61 -14.44 46.26 -19.96
C ALA A 61 -13.13 45.98 -19.20
N SER A 62 -12.80 44.72 -18.92
CA SER A 62 -11.55 44.32 -18.27
C SER A 62 -10.35 44.59 -19.19
N THR A 63 -9.22 44.85 -18.57
CA THR A 63 -7.96 45.10 -19.28
C THR A 63 -7.17 43.81 -19.49
N VAL A 64 -6.17 43.87 -20.37
CA VAL A 64 -5.19 42.78 -20.52
C VAL A 64 -4.46 42.51 -19.20
N ALA A 65 -4.17 43.55 -18.41
CA ALA A 65 -3.51 43.38 -17.12
C ALA A 65 -4.39 42.60 -16.12
N ASP A 66 -5.71 42.80 -16.14
CA ASP A 66 -6.64 42.03 -15.31
C ASP A 66 -6.66 40.55 -15.71
N ALA A 67 -6.65 40.27 -17.02
CA ALA A 67 -6.57 38.92 -17.55
C ALA A 67 -5.24 38.24 -17.18
N GLU A 68 -4.11 38.96 -17.27
CA GLU A 68 -2.80 38.46 -16.84
C GLU A 68 -2.78 38.13 -15.34
N ALA A 69 -3.38 38.99 -14.50
CA ALA A 69 -3.46 38.76 -13.06
C ALA A 69 -4.34 37.55 -12.70
N ALA A 70 -5.49 37.38 -13.36
CA ALA A 70 -6.36 36.23 -13.19
C ALA A 70 -5.66 34.93 -13.65
N GLY A 71 -5.00 34.97 -14.81
CA GLY A 71 -4.21 33.85 -15.33
C GLY A 71 -3.03 33.47 -14.42
N ALA A 72 -2.32 34.45 -13.86
CA ALA A 72 -1.25 34.20 -12.89
C ALA A 72 -1.78 33.57 -11.59
N SER A 73 -2.96 33.98 -11.14
CA SER A 73 -3.63 33.43 -9.96
C SER A 73 -4.05 31.98 -10.19
N LEU A 74 -4.66 31.67 -11.36
CA LEU A 74 -5.01 30.31 -11.75
C LEU A 74 -3.78 29.41 -11.85
N LYS A 75 -2.71 29.87 -12.51
CA LYS A 75 -1.45 29.13 -12.61
C LYS A 75 -0.87 28.79 -11.24
N LYS A 76 -0.93 29.73 -10.29
CA LYS A 76 -0.47 29.51 -8.92
C LYS A 76 -1.34 28.50 -8.18
N ALA A 77 -2.66 28.55 -8.33
CA ALA A 77 -3.59 27.61 -7.70
C ALA A 77 -3.38 26.19 -8.24
N LEU A 78 -3.20 26.03 -9.56
CA LEU A 78 -2.88 24.75 -10.19
C LEU A 78 -1.57 24.18 -9.68
N ALA A 79 -0.51 24.98 -9.60
CA ALA A 79 0.78 24.52 -9.06
C ALA A 79 0.68 24.04 -7.60
N LYS A 80 -0.20 24.64 -6.79
CA LYS A 80 -0.48 24.16 -5.43
C LYS A 80 -1.25 22.85 -5.42
N LEU A 81 -2.22 22.70 -6.32
CA LEU A 81 -2.98 21.45 -6.47
C LEU A 81 -2.04 20.31 -6.87
N ASP A 82 -1.20 20.51 -7.88
CA ASP A 82 -0.19 19.53 -8.32
C ASP A 82 0.73 19.09 -7.16
N GLN A 83 1.18 20.05 -6.34
CA GLN A 83 1.99 19.74 -5.17
C GLN A 83 1.23 18.92 -4.13
N ALA A 84 -0.01 19.30 -3.82
CA ALA A 84 -0.83 18.59 -2.84
C ALA A 84 -1.14 17.15 -3.30
N GLU A 85 -1.41 16.95 -4.60
CA GLU A 85 -1.61 15.62 -5.18
C GLU A 85 -0.36 14.74 -5.09
N ALA A 86 0.82 15.31 -5.37
CA ALA A 86 2.09 14.60 -5.24
C ALA A 86 2.38 14.18 -3.79
N GLU A 87 2.07 15.05 -2.82
CA GLU A 87 2.19 14.76 -1.40
C GLU A 87 1.22 13.64 -0.96
N LEU A 88 -0.04 13.71 -1.40
CA LEU A 88 -1.05 12.67 -1.14
C LEU A 88 -0.63 11.33 -1.72
N GLN A 89 -0.23 11.26 -2.99
CA GLN A 89 0.26 10.01 -3.60
C GLN A 89 1.44 9.43 -2.82
N THR A 90 2.40 10.27 -2.44
CA THR A 90 3.57 9.84 -1.67
C THR A 90 3.15 9.19 -0.35
N SER A 91 2.17 9.78 0.35
CA SER A 91 1.67 9.24 1.61
C SER A 91 0.86 7.97 1.44
N GLN A 92 0.00 7.87 0.42
CA GLN A 92 -0.77 6.66 0.13
C GLN A 92 0.17 5.48 -0.16
N TRP A 93 1.19 5.69 -1.00
CA TRP A 93 2.19 4.66 -1.31
C TRP A 93 2.99 4.25 -0.08
N LYS A 94 3.36 5.23 0.76
CA LYS A 94 4.08 4.96 1.99
C LYS A 94 3.25 4.14 2.97
N GLU A 95 1.99 4.51 3.20
CA GLU A 95 1.07 3.79 4.08
C GLU A 95 0.91 2.34 3.62
N TYR A 96 0.63 2.12 2.33
CA TYR A 96 0.51 0.76 1.79
C TYR A 96 1.78 -0.07 1.99
N ARG A 97 2.96 0.49 1.65
CA ARG A 97 4.24 -0.22 1.84
C ARG A 97 4.50 -0.56 3.29
N ASP A 98 4.15 0.35 4.20
CA ASP A 98 4.30 0.11 5.63
C ASP A 98 3.34 -0.99 6.10
N GLN A 99 2.06 -0.95 5.73
CA GLN A 99 1.11 -2.04 6.03
C GLN A 99 1.57 -3.41 5.50
N VAL A 100 2.10 -3.46 4.26
CA VAL A 100 2.66 -4.68 3.69
C VAL A 100 3.83 -5.20 4.52
N ALA A 101 4.77 -4.33 4.94
CA ALA A 101 5.91 -4.72 5.77
C ALA A 101 5.47 -5.23 7.16
N ILE A 102 4.41 -4.64 7.74
CA ILE A 102 3.80 -5.10 8.99
C ILE A 102 3.25 -6.51 8.83
N TYR A 103 2.48 -6.72 7.76
CA TYR A 103 1.89 -8.01 7.46
C TYR A 103 2.95 -9.08 7.14
N GLU A 104 3.99 -8.74 6.39
CA GLU A 104 5.13 -9.63 6.12
C GLU A 104 5.82 -10.08 7.41
N LYS A 105 6.06 -9.15 8.35
CA LYS A 105 6.62 -9.49 9.66
C LYS A 105 5.71 -10.46 10.43
N PHE A 106 4.40 -10.26 10.37
CA PHE A 106 3.42 -11.16 10.98
C PHE A 106 3.42 -12.55 10.32
N VAL A 107 3.48 -12.62 8.99
CA VAL A 107 3.68 -13.88 8.24
C VAL A 107 4.95 -14.59 8.72
N GLY A 108 6.05 -13.85 8.91
CA GLY A 108 7.30 -14.38 9.48
C GLY A 108 7.11 -15.02 10.85
N GLN A 109 6.36 -14.38 11.76
CA GLN A 109 6.05 -14.92 13.08
C GLN A 109 5.22 -16.21 13.00
N VAL A 110 4.19 -16.23 12.14
CA VAL A 110 3.38 -17.41 11.87
C VAL A 110 4.24 -18.58 11.37
N ARG A 111 5.17 -18.33 10.43
CA ARG A 111 6.08 -19.35 9.88
C ARG A 111 7.05 -19.95 10.91
N GLN A 112 7.41 -19.17 11.92
CA GLN A 112 8.30 -19.61 13.00
C GLN A 112 7.55 -20.50 14.03
N ASN A 113 6.23 -20.40 14.12
CA ASN A 113 5.43 -21.19 15.04
C ASN A 113 5.14 -22.61 14.48
N LYS A 114 6.01 -23.56 14.81
CA LYS A 114 5.95 -24.95 14.30
C LYS A 114 4.83 -25.81 14.91
N SER A 115 4.23 -25.39 16.03
CA SER A 115 3.15 -26.12 16.68
C SER A 115 1.75 -25.67 16.25
N MET A 116 1.66 -24.62 15.44
CA MET A 116 0.38 -24.11 14.93
C MET A 116 -0.12 -24.95 13.75
N THR A 117 -1.43 -25.17 13.70
CA THR A 117 -2.06 -25.85 12.56
C THR A 117 -2.14 -24.93 11.35
N LEU A 118 -2.26 -25.52 10.15
CA LEU A 118 -2.46 -24.73 8.93
C LEU A 118 -3.77 -23.95 8.93
N GLU A 119 -4.82 -24.50 9.55
CA GLU A 119 -6.12 -23.84 9.66
C GLU A 119 -6.03 -22.58 10.54
N ASP A 120 -5.43 -22.71 11.73
CA ASP A 120 -5.21 -21.58 12.64
C ASP A 120 -4.30 -20.52 12.02
N ALA A 121 -3.27 -20.95 11.28
CA ALA A 121 -2.39 -20.06 10.52
C ALA A 121 -3.19 -19.25 9.50
N ALA A 122 -4.02 -19.93 8.69
CA ALA A 122 -4.81 -19.29 7.65
C ALA A 122 -5.83 -18.30 8.25
N GLN A 123 -6.48 -18.65 9.35
CA GLN A 123 -7.40 -17.75 10.04
C GLN A 123 -6.70 -16.50 10.56
N GLN A 124 -5.54 -16.65 11.20
CA GLN A 124 -4.75 -15.53 11.71
C GLN A 124 -4.24 -14.60 10.61
N LEU A 125 -3.72 -15.17 9.53
CA LEU A 125 -3.27 -14.41 8.36
C LEU A 125 -4.41 -13.62 7.74
N LYS A 126 -5.56 -14.26 7.48
CA LYS A 126 -6.75 -13.57 6.96
C LYS A 126 -7.22 -12.44 7.87
N ALA A 127 -7.28 -12.69 9.18
CA ALA A 127 -7.71 -11.68 10.16
C ALA A 127 -6.78 -10.45 10.20
N LYS A 128 -5.49 -10.61 9.88
CA LYS A 128 -4.50 -9.53 9.88
C LYS A 128 -4.25 -8.88 8.51
N ALA A 129 -4.87 -9.38 7.45
CA ALA A 129 -4.72 -8.82 6.10
C ALA A 129 -5.56 -7.56 5.86
N ALA A 130 -6.59 -7.32 6.67
CA ALA A 130 -7.55 -6.22 6.45
C ALA A 130 -6.91 -4.82 6.28
N PRO A 131 -5.91 -4.40 7.07
CA PRO A 131 -5.26 -3.10 6.88
C PRO A 131 -4.51 -2.97 5.54
N VAL A 132 -3.90 -4.06 5.06
CA VAL A 132 -3.21 -4.09 3.77
C VAL A 132 -4.21 -3.93 2.63
N LEU A 133 -5.34 -4.64 2.70
CA LEU A 133 -6.40 -4.55 1.70
C LEU A 133 -7.02 -3.15 1.65
N ALA A 134 -7.26 -2.53 2.80
CA ALA A 134 -7.77 -1.16 2.87
C ALA A 134 -6.80 -0.15 2.24
N ALA A 135 -5.49 -0.26 2.54
CA ALA A 135 -4.49 0.62 1.94
C ALA A 135 -4.31 0.37 0.43
N GLN A 136 -4.50 -0.88 -0.02
CA GLN A 136 -4.50 -1.23 -1.44
C GLN A 136 -5.69 -0.61 -2.18
N GLU A 137 -6.89 -0.72 -1.62
CA GLU A 137 -8.12 -0.15 -2.20
C GLU A 137 -7.99 1.37 -2.38
N GLN A 138 -7.47 2.07 -1.37
CA GLN A 138 -7.19 3.51 -1.44
C GLN A 138 -6.21 3.88 -2.56
N LEU A 139 -5.20 3.05 -2.83
CA LEU A 139 -4.28 3.26 -3.96
C LEU A 139 -4.91 2.96 -5.31
N ALA A 140 -5.79 1.95 -5.38
CA ALA A 140 -6.45 1.55 -6.62
C ALA A 140 -7.44 2.61 -7.13
N GLU A 141 -8.07 3.38 -6.23
CA GLU A 141 -8.93 4.51 -6.61
C GLU A 141 -8.19 5.61 -7.37
N THR A 142 -6.88 5.79 -7.09
CA THR A 142 -6.06 6.86 -7.66
C THR A 142 -5.07 6.37 -8.72
N THR A 143 -4.92 5.05 -8.89
CA THR A 143 -3.92 4.44 -9.77
C THR A 143 -4.59 3.48 -10.76
N ALA A 144 -4.52 3.79 -12.05
CA ALA A 144 -4.89 2.85 -13.09
C ALA A 144 -3.74 1.83 -13.31
N CYS A 145 -3.88 0.63 -12.76
CA CYS A 145 -3.01 -0.48 -13.09
C CYS A 145 -3.51 -1.15 -14.39
N ILE A 146 -2.72 -1.15 -15.46
CA ILE A 146 -2.98 -2.01 -16.62
C ILE A 146 -2.62 -3.44 -16.18
N GLU A 147 -3.62 -4.31 -16.06
CA GLU A 147 -3.38 -5.73 -15.86
C GLU A 147 -2.69 -6.29 -17.11
N VAL A 148 -1.39 -6.56 -17.01
CA VAL A 148 -0.67 -7.32 -18.03
C VAL A 148 -0.99 -8.79 -17.80
N GLU A 149 -2.10 -9.26 -18.37
CA GLU A 149 -2.38 -10.69 -18.48
C GLU A 149 -1.24 -11.36 -19.30
N ASN A 150 -0.47 -12.25 -18.64
CA ASN A 150 0.44 -13.23 -19.24
C ASN A 150 1.30 -12.81 -20.45
N LEU A 151 2.54 -12.36 -20.18
CA LEU A 151 3.67 -12.55 -21.10
C LEU A 151 4.28 -13.97 -21.03
N THR A 152 3.48 -14.97 -20.68
CA THR A 152 3.86 -16.38 -20.79
C THR A 152 2.96 -17.05 -21.81
N ASN A 153 3.36 -16.99 -23.09
CA ASN A 153 3.21 -18.06 -24.08
C ASN A 153 3.76 -17.60 -25.43
N SER A 154 5.02 -17.95 -25.69
CA SER A 154 5.76 -18.10 -26.95
C SER A 154 7.24 -18.00 -26.51
N GLU A 155 7.94 -19.07 -26.16
CA GLU A 155 8.35 -20.16 -27.04
C GLU A 155 8.49 -21.48 -26.25
N ASP A 156 7.62 -22.43 -26.56
CA ASP A 156 7.76 -23.84 -26.23
C ASP A 156 8.67 -24.52 -27.28
N GLU A 157 9.46 -25.50 -26.82
CA GLU A 157 9.97 -26.64 -27.57
C GLU A 157 11.06 -26.42 -28.64
N ALA A 158 12.33 -26.37 -28.22
CA ALA A 158 13.41 -27.02 -28.96
C ALA A 158 14.55 -27.50 -28.03
N SER A 159 14.90 -28.77 -28.18
CA SER A 159 16.08 -29.47 -27.62
C SER A 159 15.98 -30.02 -26.19
N ARG A 160 15.03 -30.94 -25.98
CA ARG A 160 15.43 -32.24 -25.43
C ARG A 160 16.33 -32.92 -26.48
N ASP A 161 17.64 -32.84 -26.32
CA ASP A 161 18.51 -33.87 -26.86
C ASP A 161 19.47 -34.39 -25.78
N LYS A 162 19.51 -35.71 -25.70
CA LYS A 162 20.26 -36.51 -24.74
C LYS A 162 21.71 -36.56 -25.21
N SER A 163 22.66 -36.30 -24.32
CA SER A 163 24.01 -36.91 -24.34
C SER A 163 24.60 -36.72 -22.94
N LYS A 164 24.24 -37.59 -21.99
CA LYS A 164 25.06 -38.71 -21.49
C LYS A 164 26.50 -38.29 -21.12
N ASP A 165 26.62 -38.11 -19.82
CA ASP A 165 27.81 -38.17 -18.99
C ASP A 165 28.52 -39.54 -19.09
N GLU A 166 29.80 -39.53 -18.73
CA GLU A 166 30.69 -40.65 -18.38
C GLU A 166 31.25 -41.54 -19.51
N GLY A 167 32.48 -41.21 -19.95
CA GLY A 167 33.49 -42.21 -20.28
C GLY A 167 34.17 -42.69 -18.98
N PRO A 168 34.51 -43.98 -18.86
CA PRO A 168 35.86 -44.37 -19.25
C PRO A 168 35.98 -45.74 -19.96
N ASP A 169 37.08 -45.83 -20.71
CA ASP A 169 37.89 -46.97 -21.16
C ASP A 169 37.41 -48.39 -20.83
N ASN A 170 37.30 -49.22 -21.87
CA ASN A 170 37.74 -50.63 -21.97
C ASN A 170 37.61 -51.02 -23.46
N ALA A 171 38.71 -51.21 -24.19
CA ALA A 171 39.43 -52.47 -24.38
C ALA A 171 38.90 -53.32 -25.55
N ASP A 172 39.83 -53.54 -26.49
CA ASP A 172 40.07 -54.73 -27.31
C ASP A 172 39.26 -55.07 -28.57
N SER A 173 40.06 -55.34 -29.62
CA SER A 173 39.92 -56.33 -30.72
C SER A 173 38.82 -56.06 -31.76
N GLU A 174 39.04 -56.08 -33.07
CA GLU A 174 39.89 -56.90 -33.96
C GLU A 174 40.21 -56.13 -35.26
#